data_AF-A0A2R6LTG6-F1
#
_entry.id   AF-A0A2R6LTG6-F1
#
_cell.length_a   1.000
_cell.length_b   1.000
_cell.length_c   1.000
_cell.angle_alpha   90.00
_cell.angle_beta   90.00
_cell.angle_gamma   90.00
#
_symmetry.space_group_name_H-M   'P 1'
#
loop_
_entity.id
_entity.type
_entity.pdbx_description
1 polymer ?
#
loop_
_entity_poly.entity_id
_entity_poly.type
_entity_poly.pdbx_seq_one_letter_code
_entity_poly.pdbx_strand_id
1 'polypeptide(L)'
;PDDSVPVNLLTESGSAYDAHISPAAAEYQVPRVANQTGISEDRLRGMIEQATREPLLGVWGQERVNVLELNIMVRDELNAQNATDQNRDMNAPETRTGEHR
;
A
#
# COMPACT_ATOMS: atom_id res chain seq x y z
N PRO A 1 1.22 -19.50 -20.24
CA PRO A 1 -0.09 -18.93 -20.60
C PRO A 1 -0.04 -17.43 -20.34
N ASP A 2 -0.66 -16.70 -21.23
CA ASP A 2 -0.48 -15.28 -21.54
C ASP A 2 -1.00 -14.38 -20.40
N ASP A 3 -0.10 -13.70 -19.69
CA ASP A 3 -0.45 -12.74 -18.62
C ASP A 3 -0.50 -11.32 -19.22
N SER A 4 -1.31 -11.17 -20.26
CA SER A 4 -1.55 -9.90 -20.91
C SER A 4 -2.59 -9.13 -20.11
N VAL A 5 -2.13 -8.34 -19.14
CA VAL A 5 -2.96 -7.29 -18.53
C VAL A 5 -3.50 -6.42 -19.67
N PRO A 6 -4.83 -6.32 -19.86
CA PRO A 6 -5.38 -5.55 -20.97
C PRO A 6 -5.00 -4.07 -20.81
N VAL A 7 -4.31 -3.53 -21.81
CA VAL A 7 -3.96 -2.10 -21.96
C VAL A 7 -5.18 -1.16 -22.02
N ASN A 8 -6.41 -1.70 -21.90
CA ASN A 8 -7.65 -0.94 -21.94
C ASN A 8 -8.21 -0.53 -20.56
N LEU A 9 -7.39 -0.60 -19.50
CA LEU A 9 -7.68 0.06 -18.20
C LEU A 9 -6.91 1.38 -18.02
N LEU A 10 -6.20 1.83 -19.06
CA LEU A 10 -5.41 3.07 -19.09
C LEU A 10 -6.25 4.33 -19.41
N THR A 11 -7.58 4.23 -19.50
CA THR A 11 -8.45 5.30 -20.04
C THR A 11 -9.53 5.80 -19.08
N GLU A 12 -9.27 5.87 -17.78
CA GLU A 12 -10.02 6.77 -16.86
C GLU A 12 -9.14 7.33 -15.70
N SER A 13 -7.85 7.59 -15.94
CA SER A 13 -7.05 8.44 -15.02
C SER A 13 -6.85 9.83 -15.63
N GLY A 14 -7.98 10.47 -15.97
CA GLY A 14 -8.06 11.83 -16.49
C GLY A 14 -7.90 12.89 -15.39
N SER A 15 -6.89 12.79 -14.53
CA SER A 15 -6.43 13.92 -13.70
C SER A 15 -4.95 13.77 -13.31
N ALA A 16 -4.09 13.80 -14.32
CA ALA A 16 -2.64 13.72 -14.18
C ALA A 16 -2.00 15.10 -13.93
N TYR A 17 -2.45 15.85 -12.91
CA TYR A 17 -1.76 17.12 -12.59
C TYR A 17 -1.44 17.37 -11.11
N ASP A 18 -2.20 16.84 -10.15
CA ASP A 18 -1.69 16.68 -8.78
C ASP A 18 -2.69 15.92 -7.90
N ALA A 19 -2.52 14.61 -7.72
CA ALA A 19 -3.34 13.84 -6.79
C ALA A 19 -2.83 14.07 -5.35
N HIS A 20 -3.04 15.28 -4.86
CA HIS A 20 -2.75 15.67 -3.48
C HIS A 20 -4.04 15.77 -2.67
N ILE A 21 -4.12 15.05 -1.56
CA ILE A 21 -5.23 15.15 -0.59
C ILE A 21 -4.74 15.80 0.71
N SER A 22 -5.65 16.26 1.55
CA SER A 22 -5.28 16.73 2.89
C SER A 22 -4.90 15.54 3.79
N PRO A 23 -4.01 15.74 4.78
CA PRO A 23 -3.71 14.71 5.79
C PRO A 23 -4.98 14.16 6.46
N ALA A 24 -5.93 15.03 6.82
CA ALA A 24 -7.21 14.62 7.39
C ALA A 24 -8.04 13.70 6.46
N ALA A 25 -7.99 13.92 5.15
CA ALA A 25 -8.68 13.07 4.18
C ALA A 25 -7.98 11.70 4.03
N ALA A 26 -6.65 11.66 4.14
CA ALA A 26 -5.89 10.41 4.15
C ALA A 26 -6.16 9.61 5.44
N GLU A 27 -6.10 10.27 6.60
CA GLU A 27 -6.41 9.70 7.92
C GLU A 27 -7.80 9.08 7.98
N TYR A 28 -8.80 9.74 7.39
CA TYR A 28 -10.16 9.21 7.34
C TYR A 28 -10.25 7.83 6.66
N GLN A 29 -9.32 7.52 5.75
CA GLN A 29 -9.31 6.26 5.02
C GLN A 29 -8.53 5.15 5.73
N VAL A 30 -7.72 5.47 6.74
CA VAL A 30 -6.84 4.51 7.44
C VAL A 30 -7.58 3.27 7.91
N PRO A 31 -8.75 3.36 8.60
CA PRO A 31 -9.42 2.16 9.09
C PRO A 31 -9.88 1.25 7.94
N ARG A 32 -10.36 1.83 6.83
CA ARG A 32 -10.82 1.05 5.67
C ARG A 32 -9.64 0.34 5.00
N VAL A 33 -8.54 1.05 4.78
CA VAL A 33 -7.36 0.50 4.13
C VAL A 33 -6.74 -0.59 5.00
N ALA A 34 -6.58 -0.37 6.30
CA ALA A 34 -6.06 -1.37 7.24
C ALA A 34 -6.85 -2.68 7.18
N ASN A 35 -8.19 -2.60 7.20
CA ASN A 35 -9.06 -3.78 7.10
C ASN A 35 -8.92 -4.51 5.75
N GLN A 36 -8.64 -3.80 4.66
CA GLN A 36 -8.53 -4.38 3.32
C GLN A 36 -7.15 -4.96 3.01
N THR A 37 -6.10 -4.39 3.59
CA THR A 37 -4.71 -4.75 3.29
C THR A 37 -4.04 -5.59 4.37
N GLY A 38 -4.56 -5.59 5.60
CA GLY A 38 -3.90 -6.19 6.76
C GLY A 38 -2.72 -5.36 7.31
N ILE A 39 -2.40 -4.21 6.69
CA ILE A 39 -1.40 -3.27 7.22
C ILE A 39 -1.98 -2.60 8.47
N SER A 40 -1.20 -2.50 9.54
CA SER A 40 -1.66 -1.84 10.78
C SER A 40 -1.95 -0.36 10.56
N GLU A 41 -2.93 0.17 11.29
CA GLU A 41 -3.29 1.60 11.20
C GLU A 41 -2.09 2.51 11.49
N ASP A 42 -1.27 2.19 12.51
CA ASP A 42 -0.09 2.99 12.87
C ASP A 42 0.95 3.00 11.75
N ARG A 43 1.11 1.87 11.03
CA ARG A 43 2.00 1.79 9.88
C ARG A 43 1.49 2.65 8.73
N LEU A 44 0.19 2.64 8.48
CA LEU A 44 -0.45 3.49 7.47
C LEU A 44 -0.32 4.99 7.82
N ARG A 45 -0.52 5.38 9.08
CA ARG A 45 -0.30 6.75 9.56
C ARG A 45 1.14 7.20 9.32
N GLY A 46 2.11 6.35 9.67
CA GLY A 46 3.52 6.63 9.37
C GLY A 46 3.82 6.77 7.87
N MET A 47 3.12 6.04 7.01
CA MET A 47 3.24 6.23 5.55
C MET A 47 2.58 7.54 5.08
N ILE A 48 1.45 7.93 5.66
CA ILE A 48 0.78 9.21 5.38
C ILE A 48 1.71 10.37 5.76
N GLU A 49 2.31 10.32 6.94
CA GLU A 49 3.29 11.31 7.41
C GLU A 49 4.48 11.42 6.44
N GLN A 50 5.06 10.29 6.01
CA GLN A 50 6.17 10.27 5.05
C GLN A 50 5.78 10.83 3.67
N ALA A 51 4.56 10.56 3.21
CA ALA A 51 4.03 11.11 1.96
C ALA A 51 3.51 12.54 2.09
N THR A 52 3.49 13.11 3.30
CA THR A 52 3.03 14.49 3.53
C THR A 52 4.18 15.45 3.28
N ARG A 53 3.97 16.40 2.37
CA ARG A 53 4.93 17.49 2.15
C ARG A 53 4.54 18.69 3.00
N GLU A 54 5.43 19.10 3.89
CA GLU A 54 5.31 20.34 4.64
C GLU A 54 5.54 21.56 3.73
N PRO A 55 4.90 22.71 3.99
CA PRO A 55 5.13 23.93 3.21
C PRO A 55 6.58 24.41 3.35
N LEU A 56 7.23 24.74 2.22
CA LEU A 56 8.55 25.37 2.22
C LEU A 56 8.46 26.76 2.88
N LEU A 57 9.13 26.91 4.03
CA LEU A 57 9.41 28.18 4.71
C LEU A 57 8.18 29.10 4.88
N GLY A 58 7.22 28.64 5.68
CA GLY A 58 6.43 29.49 6.58
C GLY A 58 5.40 30.45 6.00
N VAL A 59 5.15 30.49 4.67
CA VAL A 59 4.18 31.48 4.13
C VAL A 59 3.23 30.98 3.03
N TRP A 60 3.41 29.83 2.37
CA TRP A 60 2.49 29.43 1.28
C TRP A 60 2.24 27.91 1.19
N GLY A 61 0.99 27.49 1.44
CA GLY A 61 0.48 26.13 1.16
C GLY A 61 -0.17 25.44 2.36
N GLN A 62 -1.20 24.62 2.10
CA GLN A 62 -1.71 23.64 3.07
C GLN A 62 -0.87 22.37 2.99
N GLU A 63 -0.72 21.63 4.08
CA GLU A 63 -0.13 20.29 4.04
C GLU A 63 -0.88 19.40 3.04
N ARG A 64 -0.11 18.66 2.26
CA ARG A 64 -0.65 17.79 1.21
C ARG A 64 0.04 16.44 1.25
N VAL A 65 -0.77 15.38 1.19
CA VAL A 65 -0.33 14.01 1.05
C VAL A 65 -0.18 13.68 -0.43
N ASN A 66 1.00 13.22 -0.85
CA ASN A 66 1.22 12.70 -2.19
C ASN A 66 0.61 11.30 -2.32
N VAL A 67 -0.52 11.19 -3.02
CA VAL A 67 -1.25 9.91 -3.13
C VAL A 67 -0.47 8.85 -3.91
N LEU A 68 0.33 9.26 -4.92
CA LEU A 68 1.13 8.32 -5.69
C LEU A 68 2.21 7.68 -4.81
N GLU A 69 2.95 8.50 -4.06
CA GLU A 69 3.98 8.04 -3.13
C GLU A 69 3.40 7.13 -2.05
N LEU A 70 2.26 7.53 -1.46
CA LEU A 70 1.52 6.70 -0.50
C LEU A 70 1.12 5.35 -1.10
N ASN A 71 0.59 5.32 -2.32
CA ASN A 71 0.19 4.09 -2.99
C ASN A 71 1.39 3.16 -3.28
N ILE A 72 2.56 3.72 -3.62
CA ILE A 72 3.79 2.95 -3.81
C ILE A 72 4.20 2.30 -2.48
N MET A 73 4.23 3.06 -1.38
CA MET A 73 4.56 2.52 -0.05
C MET A 73 3.62 1.39 0.37
N VAL A 74 2.31 1.57 0.18
CA VAL A 74 1.30 0.54 0.49
C VAL A 74 1.52 -0.72 -0.35
N ARG A 75 1.76 -0.56 -1.66
CA ARG A 75 2.03 -1.69 -2.56
C ARG A 75 3.29 -2.45 -2.15
N ASP A 76 4.37 -1.74 -1.84
CA ASP A 76 5.65 -2.36 -1.50
C ASP A 76 5.57 -3.09 -0.14
N GLU A 77 4.82 -2.54 0.83
CA GLU A 77 4.51 -3.22 2.10
C GLU A 77 3.70 -4.51 1.87
N LEU A 78 2.65 -4.48 1.03
CA LEU A 78 1.88 -5.66 0.67
C LEU A 78 2.75 -6.74 0.01
N ASN A 79 3.64 -6.36 -0.89
CA ASN A 79 4.58 -7.29 -1.51
C ASN A 79 5.51 -7.94 -0.49
N ALA A 80 6.00 -7.19 0.49
CA ALA A 80 6.84 -7.71 1.56
C ALA A 80 6.09 -8.71 2.47
N GLN A 81 4.81 -8.46 2.77
CA GLN A 81 3.96 -9.39 3.52
C GLN A 81 3.77 -10.69 2.75
N ASN A 82 3.39 -10.61 1.47
CA ASN A 82 3.22 -11.77 0.61
C ASN A 82 4.50 -12.63 0.51
N ALA A 83 5.67 -12.00 0.39
CA ALA A 83 6.95 -12.70 0.35
C ALA A 83 7.27 -13.40 1.70
N THR A 84 6.86 -12.80 2.82
CA THR A 84 7.04 -13.40 4.15
C THR A 84 6.14 -14.62 4.34
N ASP A 85 4.89 -14.54 3.91
CA ASP A 85 3.93 -15.63 4.04
C ASP A 85 4.30 -16.82 3.14
N GLN A 86 4.70 -16.56 1.89
CA GLN A 86 5.20 -17.62 0.99
C GLN A 86 6.44 -18.34 1.56
N ASN A 87 7.34 -17.62 2.23
CA ASN A 87 8.52 -18.23 2.86
C ASN A 87 8.19 -19.03 4.12
N ARG A 88 7.10 -18.74 4.82
CA ARG A 88 6.62 -19.55 5.95
C ARG A 88 6.08 -20.89 5.48
N ASP A 89 5.28 -20.88 4.41
CA ASP A 89 4.70 -22.10 3.85
C ASP A 89 5.77 -23.05 3.30
N MET A 90 6.82 -22.51 2.66
CA MET A 90 7.94 -23.33 2.17
C MET A 90 8.84 -23.92 3.27
N ASN A 91 8.86 -23.33 4.48
CA ASN A 91 9.67 -23.81 5.60
C ASN A 91 8.87 -24.59 6.65
N ALA A 92 7.58 -24.83 6.41
CA ALA A 92 6.82 -25.76 7.24
C ALA A 92 7.45 -27.15 7.08
N PRO A 93 7.86 -27.82 8.18
CA PRO A 93 8.36 -29.19 8.07
C PRO A 93 7.21 -30.01 7.49
N GLU A 94 7.42 -30.61 6.32
CA GLU A 94 6.52 -31.62 5.78
C GLU A 94 6.38 -32.67 6.89
N THR A 95 5.28 -32.63 7.63
CA THR A 95 4.89 -33.73 8.49
C THR A 95 4.56 -34.85 7.56
N ARG A 96 5.61 -35.58 7.16
CA ARG A 96 5.54 -36.88 6.54
C ARG A 96 4.91 -37.78 7.60
N THR A 97 3.60 -37.70 7.71
CA THR A 97 2.78 -38.71 8.34
C THR A 97 3.06 -39.97 7.53
N GLY A 98 4.01 -40.74 8.03
CA GLY A 98 4.18 -42.12 7.65
C GLY A 98 2.92 -42.84 8.09
N GLU A 99 1.92 -42.89 7.22
CA GLU A 99 0.88 -43.90 7.35
C GLU A 99 1.47 -45.24 6.90
N HIS A 100 1.77 -45.99 7.94
CA HIS A 100 2.06 -47.39 8.04
C HIS A 100 1.24 -48.28 7.08
N ARG A 101 1.98 -49.22 6.45
CA ARG A 101 1.66 -50.63 6.17
C ARG A 101 0.31 -50.99 5.54
#